data_AF-A0A2V8XZX3-F1
#
_entry.id   AF-A0A2V8XZX3-F1
#
_cell.length_a   1.000
_cell.length_b   1.000
_cell.length_c   1.000
_cell.angle_alpha   90.00
_cell.angle_beta   90.00
_cell.angle_gamma   90.00
#
_symmetry.space_group_name_H-M   'P 1'
#
loop_
_entity.id
_entity.type
_entity.pdbx_description
1 polymer ?
#
loop_
_entity_poly.entity_id
_entity_poly.type
_entity_poly.pdbx_seq_one_letter_code
_entity_poly.pdbx_strand_id
1 'polypeptide(L)'
;MWTRTLFYQACEGRGGNCIILSSMELPYFKYHPNPISTGSIVPSAEVCPVCGESRGFVYDGIPYGSNELEHICPWCIADGTAHEKFGVEFTDTEGVGGYGRWEKVPTKLIEEVAFRTPGFDSWQQEH
;
A
#
# COMPACT_ATOMS: atom_id res chain seq x y z
N MET A 1 20.03 -10.77 22.17
CA MET A 1 19.03 -11.85 22.30
C MET A 1 17.82 -11.44 21.46
N TRP A 2 17.70 -11.99 20.26
CA TRP A 2 16.59 -11.73 19.34
C TRP A 2 15.42 -12.64 19.72
N THR A 3 14.29 -12.07 20.13
CA THR A 3 13.05 -12.84 20.30
C THR A 3 12.16 -12.64 19.07
N ARG A 4 12.12 -13.69 18.24
CA ARG A 4 11.17 -13.92 17.15
C ARG A 4 9.73 -13.76 17.66
N THR A 5 8.99 -12.79 17.13
CA THR A 5 7.54 -12.72 17.30
C THR A 5 6.87 -13.38 16.09
N LEU A 6 6.51 -14.64 16.30
CA LEU A 6 5.32 -15.36 15.80
C LEU A 6 4.78 -14.95 14.42
N PHE A 7 5.17 -15.74 13.41
CA PHE A 7 4.33 -16.00 12.23
C PHE A 7 3.06 -16.70 12.69
N TYR A 8 1.90 -16.14 12.36
CA TYR A 8 0.60 -16.77 12.59
C TYR A 8 0.47 -17.97 11.67
N GLN A 9 0.66 -19.16 12.24
CA GLN A 9 0.53 -20.44 11.56
C GLN A 9 -0.87 -21.00 11.87
N ALA A 10 -1.81 -20.78 10.95
CA ALA A 10 -3.09 -21.49 10.95
C ALA A 10 -3.02 -22.59 9.87
N CYS A 11 -2.56 -23.78 10.26
CA CYS A 11 -2.72 -25.00 9.49
C CYS A 11 -3.52 -26.00 10.33
N GLU A 12 -4.84 -25.96 10.22
CA GLU A 12 -5.69 -27.03 10.75
C GLU A 12 -6.04 -28.01 9.61
N GLY A 13 -5.46 -29.22 9.68
CA GLY A 13 -6.15 -30.46 9.30
C GLY A 13 -6.23 -30.88 7.82
N ARG A 14 -5.31 -31.77 7.43
CA ARG A 14 -5.44 -32.91 6.49
C ARG A 14 -5.95 -32.63 5.05
N GLY A 15 -4.97 -32.53 4.14
CA GLY A 15 -5.10 -32.96 2.74
C GLY A 15 -5.54 -31.84 1.78
N GLY A 16 -4.57 -31.13 1.22
CA GLY A 16 -4.82 -30.17 0.15
C GLY A 16 -3.74 -29.11 0.11
N ASN A 17 -2.96 -29.12 -0.97
CA ASN A 17 -1.99 -28.11 -1.41
C ASN A 17 -1.47 -27.13 -0.35
N CYS A 18 -0.21 -27.36 0.05
CA CYS A 18 0.62 -26.34 0.65
C CYS A 18 0.77 -25.22 -0.40
N ILE A 19 -0.13 -24.23 -0.38
CA ILE A 19 0.12 -22.97 -1.07
C ILE A 19 1.42 -22.44 -0.46
N ILE A 20 2.49 -22.58 -1.24
CA ILE A 20 3.74 -21.90 -0.95
C ILE A 20 3.36 -20.42 -0.98
N LEU A 21 3.15 -19.84 0.20
CA LEU A 21 3.23 -18.40 0.42
C LEU A 21 4.63 -18.02 -0.04
N SER A 22 4.76 -17.70 -1.32
CA SER A 22 5.99 -17.20 -1.89
C SER A 22 6.33 -15.97 -1.06
N SER A 23 7.47 -16.06 -0.37
CA SER A 23 8.04 -15.04 0.49
C SER A 23 8.44 -13.82 -0.33
N MET A 24 7.49 -13.11 -0.94
CA MET A 24 7.71 -11.75 -1.40
C MET A 24 7.61 -10.87 -0.17
N GLU A 25 8.77 -10.41 0.31
CA GLU A 25 8.81 -9.40 1.36
C GLU A 25 8.04 -8.17 0.89
N LEU A 26 7.21 -7.61 1.77
CA LEU A 26 6.48 -6.39 1.49
C LEU A 26 7.47 -5.24 1.22
N PRO A 27 7.16 -4.35 0.27
CA PRO A 27 8.00 -3.19 0.01
C PRO A 27 8.08 -2.30 1.26
N TYR A 28 9.25 -1.70 1.46
CA TYR A 28 9.48 -0.73 2.52
C TYR A 28 9.00 0.65 2.09
N PHE A 29 8.12 1.26 2.87
CA PHE A 29 7.63 2.62 2.66
C PHE A 29 8.22 3.56 3.71
N LYS A 30 9.12 4.45 3.29
CA LYS A 30 9.80 5.40 4.19
C LYS A 30 8.81 6.29 4.97
N TYR A 31 7.73 6.71 4.34
CA TYR A 31 6.71 7.62 4.89
C TYR A 31 5.51 6.89 5.50
N HIS A 32 5.47 5.56 5.43
CA HIS A 32 4.46 4.71 6.04
C HIS A 32 5.08 3.37 6.48
N PRO A 33 5.97 3.36 7.50
CA PRO A 33 6.86 2.22 7.76
C PRO A 33 6.16 0.93 8.25
N ASN A 34 4.92 1.00 8.75
CA ASN A 34 4.18 -0.15 9.27
C ASN A 34 2.76 -0.27 8.68
N PRO A 35 2.62 -0.43 7.35
CA PRO A 35 1.32 -0.30 6.68
C PRO A 35 0.33 -1.42 6.98
N ILE A 36 0.82 -2.58 7.42
CA ILE A 36 -0.04 -3.67 7.90
C ILE A 36 -0.65 -3.30 9.25
N SER A 37 0.16 -2.75 10.17
CA SER A 37 -0.30 -2.41 11.52
C SER A 37 -1.30 -1.26 11.54
N THR A 38 -1.26 -0.37 10.55
CA THR A 38 -2.23 0.72 10.40
C THR A 38 -3.49 0.30 9.66
N GLY A 39 -3.53 -0.91 9.09
CA GLY A 39 -4.65 -1.38 8.27
C GLY A 39 -4.61 -0.96 6.81
N SER A 40 -3.73 -0.03 6.41
CA SER A 40 -3.63 0.44 5.02
C SER A 40 -3.27 -0.67 4.02
N ILE A 41 -2.55 -1.71 4.45
CA ILE A 41 -2.29 -2.91 3.65
C ILE A 41 -2.83 -4.12 4.40
N VAL A 42 -3.69 -4.89 3.74
CA VAL A 42 -4.33 -6.08 4.32
C VAL A 42 -4.02 -7.35 3.52
N PRO A 43 -3.97 -8.53 4.17
CA PRO A 43 -3.91 -9.79 3.45
C PRO A 43 -5.16 -9.98 2.58
N SER A 44 -4.98 -10.36 1.32
CA SER A 44 -6.08 -10.58 0.38
C SER A 44 -5.67 -11.52 -0.77
N ALA A 45 -6.63 -12.28 -1.29
CA ALA A 45 -6.45 -13.12 -2.48
C ALA A 45 -6.80 -12.40 -3.78
N GLU A 46 -7.29 -11.16 -3.71
CA GLU A 46 -7.72 -10.38 -4.87
C GLU A 46 -6.58 -10.13 -5.87
N VAL A 47 -6.96 -9.97 -7.14
CA VAL A 47 -6.01 -9.70 -8.23
C VAL A 47 -5.83 -8.20 -8.36
N CYS A 48 -4.58 -7.72 -8.33
CA CYS A 48 -4.29 -6.31 -8.50
C CYS A 48 -4.75 -5.83 -9.89
N PRO A 49 -5.61 -4.80 -9.99
CA PRO A 49 -6.08 -4.30 -11.28
C PRO A 49 -4.96 -3.61 -12.10
N VAL A 50 -3.84 -3.25 -11.47
CA VAL A 50 -2.72 -2.56 -12.11
C VAL A 50 -1.77 -3.51 -12.83
N CYS A 51 -1.43 -4.64 -12.22
CA CYS A 51 -0.47 -5.61 -12.76
C CYS A 51 -1.06 -6.97 -13.11
N GLY A 52 -2.29 -7.27 -12.68
CA GLY A 52 -2.95 -8.56 -12.94
C GLY A 52 -2.44 -9.71 -12.07
N GLU A 53 -1.64 -9.44 -11.04
CA GLU A 53 -1.11 -10.47 -10.13
C GLU A 53 -1.83 -10.47 -8.78
N SER A 54 -2.05 -11.66 -8.22
CA SER A 54 -2.45 -11.87 -6.83
C SER A 54 -1.21 -12.23 -6.00
N ARG A 55 -0.81 -11.33 -5.11
CA ARG A 55 0.44 -11.45 -4.32
C ARG A 55 0.20 -11.63 -2.82
N GLY A 56 -1.06 -11.82 -2.40
CA GLY A 56 -1.44 -12.05 -1.01
C GLY A 56 -1.69 -10.80 -0.17
N PHE A 57 -1.45 -9.60 -0.71
CA PHE A 57 -1.67 -8.31 -0.03
C PHE A 57 -2.21 -7.26 -0.99
N VAL A 58 -3.10 -6.41 -0.46
CA VAL A 58 -3.68 -5.28 -1.18
C VAL A 58 -3.79 -4.04 -0.29
N TYR A 59 -3.88 -2.87 -0.92
CA TYR A 59 -4.21 -1.61 -0.27
C TYR A 59 -5.70 -1.55 0.05
N ASP A 60 -6.01 -1.23 1.30
CA ASP A 60 -7.37 -1.11 1.86
C ASP A 60 -7.73 0.37 1.97
N GLY A 61 -7.93 1.00 0.82
CA GLY A 61 -8.27 2.40 0.72
C GLY A 61 -8.57 2.78 -0.72
N ILE A 62 -9.24 3.92 -0.91
CA ILE A 62 -9.58 4.45 -2.22
C ILE A 62 -8.55 5.52 -2.58
N PRO A 63 -7.81 5.39 -3.69
CA PRO A 63 -6.92 6.44 -4.13
C PRO A 63 -7.72 7.57 -4.81
N TYR A 64 -7.19 8.79 -4.73
CA TYR A 64 -7.70 9.93 -5.49
C TYR A 64 -7.46 9.75 -6.99
N GLY A 65 -8.35 10.31 -7.80
CA GLY A 65 -8.22 10.34 -9.27
C GLY A 65 -8.96 9.23 -10.01
N SER A 66 -9.33 8.13 -9.35
CA SER A 66 -10.18 7.08 -9.94
C SER A 66 -11.17 6.52 -8.93
N ASN A 67 -12.47 6.73 -9.15
CA ASN A 67 -13.55 6.30 -8.25
C ASN A 67 -13.75 4.77 -8.14
N GLU A 68 -12.89 3.94 -8.74
CA GLU A 68 -13.12 2.48 -8.85
C GLU A 68 -11.84 1.62 -8.73
N LEU A 69 -10.67 2.21 -8.44
CA LEU A 69 -9.42 1.44 -8.40
C LEU A 69 -9.11 0.94 -6.97
N GLU A 70 -9.73 -0.18 -6.62
CA GLU A 70 -9.54 -0.87 -5.34
C GLU A 70 -8.52 -2.02 -5.46
N HIS A 71 -8.12 -2.57 -4.32
CA HIS A 71 -7.30 -3.79 -4.23
C HIS A 71 -5.92 -3.71 -4.93
N ILE A 72 -5.33 -2.51 -5.01
CA ILE A 72 -4.00 -2.29 -5.60
C ILE A 72 -2.95 -2.98 -4.74
N CYS A 73 -2.05 -3.76 -5.36
CA CYS A 73 -1.01 -4.43 -4.58
C CYS A 73 0.09 -3.44 -4.12
N PRO A 74 0.68 -3.65 -2.93
CA PRO A 74 1.72 -2.78 -2.36
C PRO A 74 2.90 -2.50 -3.30
N TRP A 75 3.23 -3.44 -4.17
CA TRP A 75 4.36 -3.31 -5.10
C TRP A 75 4.10 -2.30 -6.21
N CYS A 76 2.89 -2.27 -6.77
CA CYS A 76 2.50 -1.27 -7.78
C CYS A 76 2.39 0.15 -7.19
N ILE A 77 2.17 0.24 -5.88
CA ILE A 77 2.28 1.50 -5.15
C ILE A 77 3.77 1.87 -5.05
N ALA A 78 4.59 0.99 -4.47
CA ALA A 78 5.99 1.27 -4.17
C ALA A 78 6.84 1.64 -5.40
N ASP A 79 6.60 0.99 -6.54
CA ASP A 79 7.33 1.27 -7.78
C ASP A 79 6.73 2.42 -8.61
N GLY A 80 5.55 2.92 -8.24
CA GLY A 80 4.84 4.00 -8.92
C GLY A 80 3.98 3.57 -10.11
N THR A 81 3.93 2.28 -10.45
CA THR A 81 3.17 1.77 -11.61
C THR A 81 1.69 2.13 -11.55
N ALA A 82 1.10 2.14 -10.35
CA ALA A 82 -0.31 2.51 -10.18
C ALA A 82 -0.57 3.95 -10.65
N HIS A 83 0.27 4.89 -10.19
CA HIS A 83 0.20 6.28 -10.61
C HIS A 83 0.50 6.45 -12.10
N GLU A 84 1.54 5.81 -12.62
CA GLU A 84 1.92 5.93 -14.04
C GLU A 84 0.82 5.48 -15.00
N LYS A 85 0.10 4.40 -14.65
CA LYS A 85 -0.93 3.83 -15.53
C LYS A 85 -2.30 4.52 -15.39
N PHE A 86 -2.67 4.91 -14.18
CA PHE A 86 -4.04 5.36 -13.88
C PHE A 86 -4.12 6.80 -13.36
N GLY A 87 -2.99 7.47 -13.13
CA GLY A 87 -2.95 8.84 -12.61
C GLY A 87 -3.47 8.96 -11.18
N VAL A 88 -3.46 7.85 -10.42
CA VAL A 88 -3.99 7.81 -9.05
C VAL A 88 -3.02 8.37 -8.02
N GLU A 89 -3.56 8.95 -6.96
CA GLU A 89 -2.78 9.46 -5.83
C GLU A 89 -3.28 8.83 -4.53
N PHE A 90 -2.38 8.39 -3.67
CA PHE A 90 -2.70 7.79 -2.37
C PHE A 90 -2.77 8.82 -1.25
N THR A 91 -2.27 10.03 -1.53
CA THR A 91 -2.38 11.21 -0.69
C THR A 91 -2.39 12.41 -1.62
N ASP A 92 -3.29 13.37 -1.37
CA ASP A 92 -3.37 14.60 -2.15
C ASP A 92 -2.03 15.34 -2.19
N THR A 93 -1.53 15.58 -3.40
CA THR A 93 -0.25 16.28 -3.62
C THR A 93 -0.22 17.70 -3.06
N GLU A 94 -1.35 18.44 -3.08
CA GLU A 94 -1.41 19.79 -2.50
C GLU A 94 -1.31 19.75 -0.96
N GLY A 95 -1.88 18.71 -0.35
CA GLY A 95 -1.75 18.35 1.06
C GLY A 95 -0.32 18.07 1.51
N VAL A 96 0.56 17.60 0.61
CA VAL A 96 1.95 17.30 0.95
C VAL A 96 2.82 18.56 0.87
N GLY A 97 2.79 19.33 1.95
CA GLY A 97 3.69 20.48 2.12
C GLY A 97 3.28 21.75 1.36
N GLY A 98 2.07 21.81 0.78
CA GLY A 98 1.56 22.98 0.06
C GLY A 98 0.88 24.05 0.93
N TYR A 99 0.30 23.67 2.08
CA TYR A 99 -0.62 24.56 2.81
C TYR A 99 -0.03 25.39 3.97
N GLY A 100 1.29 25.48 4.13
CA GLY A 100 1.87 26.17 5.29
C GLY A 100 3.01 27.13 5.02
N ARG A 101 3.45 27.78 6.10
CA ARG A 101 4.51 28.81 6.10
C ARG A 101 5.87 28.18 6.39
N TRP A 102 6.29 27.27 5.52
CA TRP A 102 7.61 26.62 5.56
C TRP A 102 8.30 26.72 4.20
N GLU A 103 9.57 26.32 4.15
CA GLU A 103 10.32 26.24 2.90
C GLU A 103 9.69 25.21 1.95
N LYS A 104 9.69 25.50 0.66
CA LYS A 104 9.11 24.64 -0.37
C LYS A 104 9.68 23.22 -0.27
N VAL A 105 8.79 22.25 -0.09
CA VAL A 105 9.16 20.83 -0.10
C VAL A 105 9.62 20.44 -1.52
N PRO A 106 10.74 19.71 -1.67
CA PRO A 106 11.18 19.24 -2.98
C PRO A 106 10.12 18.37 -3.66
N THR A 107 9.86 18.61 -4.95
CA THR A 107 8.84 17.88 -5.72
C THR A 107 9.00 16.37 -5.65
N LYS A 108 10.24 15.85 -5.70
CA LYS A 108 10.51 14.40 -5.58
C LYS A 108 9.99 13.77 -4.28
N LEU A 109 9.96 14.54 -3.19
CA LEU A 109 9.43 14.05 -1.91
C LEU A 109 7.90 14.06 -1.92
N ILE A 110 7.31 15.09 -2.53
CA ILE A 110 5.86 15.16 -2.75
C ILE A 110 5.41 13.95 -3.56
N GLU A 111 6.08 13.66 -4.67
CA GLU A 111 5.80 12.50 -5.54
C GLU A 111 6.00 11.15 -4.81
N GLU A 112 7.03 11.02 -3.96
CA GLU A 112 7.24 9.80 -3.16
C GLU A 112 6.12 9.54 -2.15
N VAL A 113 5.64 10.61 -1.50
CA VAL A 113 4.55 10.51 -0.52
C VAL A 113 3.22 10.28 -1.23
N ALA A 114 2.89 11.08 -2.25
CA ALA A 114 1.59 11.06 -2.90
C ALA A 114 1.37 9.80 -3.75
N PHE A 115 2.41 9.35 -4.47
CA PHE A 115 2.24 8.34 -5.53
C PHE A 115 2.81 6.97 -5.16
N ARG A 116 3.78 6.93 -4.23
CA ARG A 116 4.55 5.73 -3.91
C ARG A 116 4.46 5.28 -2.46
N THR A 117 3.58 5.91 -1.69
CA THR A 117 3.30 5.55 -0.29
C THR A 117 1.81 5.29 -0.15
N PRO A 118 1.39 4.16 0.44
CA PRO A 118 -0.03 3.92 0.70
C PRO A 118 -0.59 5.00 1.62
N GLY A 119 -1.84 5.38 1.40
CA GLY A 119 -2.52 6.36 2.23
C GLY A 119 -2.82 5.82 3.63
N PHE A 120 -2.92 6.72 4.59
CA PHE A 120 -3.51 6.39 5.88
C PHE A 120 -5.02 6.43 5.74
N ASP A 121 -5.68 5.42 6.28
CA ASP A 121 -7.11 5.49 6.55
C ASP A 121 -7.33 6.59 7.61
N SER A 122 -7.99 7.67 7.21
CA SER A 122 -8.19 8.83 8.06
C SER A 122 -9.63 9.30 7.96
N TRP A 123 -10.19 9.72 9.10
CA TRP A 123 -11.57 10.21 9.19
C TRP A 123 -11.85 11.44 8.32
N GLN A 124 -10.81 12.14 7.86
CA GLN A 124 -10.92 13.34 7.01
C GLN A 124 -10.82 13.02 5.51
N GLN A 125 -10.57 11.76 5.10
CA GLN A 125 -10.59 11.42 3.68
C GLN A 125 -12.05 11.41 3.17
N GLU A 126 -12.28 12.01 2.02
CA GLU A 126 -13.57 11.91 1.30
C GLU A 126 -13.87 10.42 1.06
N HIS A 127 -15.04 9.96 1.52
CA HIS A 127 -15.57 8.61 1.32
C HIS A 127 -16.63 8.62 0.23
#